data_AF-A0A0S7F091-F1
#
_entry.id   AF-A0A0S7F091-F1
#
_cell.length_a   1.000
_cell.length_b   1.000
_cell.length_c   1.000
_cell.angle_alpha   90.00
_cell.angle_beta   90.00
_cell.angle_gamma   90.00
#
_symmetry.space_group_name_H-M   'P 1'
#
loop_
_entity.id
_entity.type
_entity.pdbx_description
1 polymer ?
#
loop_
_entity_poly.entity_id
_entity_poly.type
_entity_poly.pdbx_seq_one_letter_code
_entity_poly.pdbx_strand_id
1 'polypeptide(L)'
;MITCKSLNLMLQGCVTESETGPVTNIEPFFVSLALLDVREGRKVSADFHVDLNHEAVRQMLGGSANRPVGSGSGVEAQENGLSSPAERKPGDCHLSPELEQWLCFPKQAIFSVTNPHTDIVMVARVEKVLMGNIASGTEPYIKNTDSSKTVQKTLKTNKQFCSKLGKYRMPFAWSVRPVFKDSHGGLDRESRFSPLFKQESNKISTDDLIKLVSEYRRAEKTSKLQTVPGTLDIALENAPMEHPNCVTSSYVPVKPFEELSKHQPTVEMEEFVQDTTKFTQPHRVYRNHIYVYPKHLKYDSQKSFAKARNLAVYVEFRSSDEEVAKPLKCIYGKPGGPVFTTAACSTVLHHSQNPDFYDEVKIELPIQLHEKHHLLFSFYHVTCDINAKTSSKRKEALETPVGYSWLPILKEGRVSSQEFNIPVSCNLPPGYLAIKEASNTKNGAEVKWVDGGKAIFKVSTNVISTVYTQDPHLNRFFQQCQKRELDLSQPPTSNFLNCLKGLLSMERIPVIVRFLPVLFNQLFKVLTQNDNDEVTTATTRVLVHIVGKCHEENLDHYLQSYIKYVFKSEDHGFRTVHEELAKGMTFDLKSNEQAAVRNVLLSCSGLC
;
A
#
# COMPACT_ATOMS: atom_id res chain seq x y z
N MET A 1 11.10 -16.76 1.09
CA MET A 1 11.04 -16.43 -0.34
C MET A 1 10.02 -17.33 -1.00
N ILE A 2 9.25 -16.79 -1.95
CA ILE A 2 8.37 -17.57 -2.82
C ILE A 2 8.79 -17.45 -4.28
N THR A 3 8.54 -18.50 -5.05
CA THR A 3 8.66 -18.51 -6.51
C THR A 3 7.36 -19.02 -7.11
N CYS A 4 6.63 -18.16 -7.80
CA CYS A 4 5.34 -18.48 -8.41
C CYS A 4 5.57 -19.16 -9.77
N LYS A 5 5.18 -20.44 -9.88
CA LYS A 5 5.47 -21.25 -11.07
C LYS A 5 4.31 -21.23 -12.07
N SER A 6 3.11 -21.62 -11.63
CA SER A 6 1.96 -21.75 -12.54
C SER A 6 0.61 -21.73 -11.83
N LEU A 7 -0.42 -21.27 -12.55
CA LEU A 7 -1.83 -21.46 -12.21
C LEU A 7 -2.50 -22.14 -13.42
N ASN A 8 -2.95 -23.38 -13.25
CA ASN A 8 -3.60 -24.16 -14.31
C ASN A 8 -4.99 -24.60 -13.85
N LEU A 9 -6.04 -24.13 -14.51
CA LEU A 9 -7.40 -24.62 -14.28
C LEU A 9 -7.66 -25.87 -15.13
N MET A 10 -8.65 -26.69 -14.78
CA MET A 10 -8.98 -27.89 -15.56
C MET A 10 -9.42 -27.57 -16.99
N LEU A 11 -10.19 -26.49 -17.17
CA LEU A 11 -10.65 -26.06 -18.50
C LEU A 11 -9.53 -25.33 -19.24
N GLN A 12 -8.84 -26.06 -20.11
CA GLN A 12 -7.72 -25.55 -20.92
C GLN A 12 -7.98 -25.74 -22.41
N GLY A 13 -7.26 -25.00 -23.23
CA GLY A 13 -7.36 -25.09 -24.68
C GLY A 13 -6.30 -24.27 -25.40
N CYS A 14 -6.21 -24.48 -26.72
CA CYS A 14 -5.37 -23.67 -27.58
C CYS A 14 -6.02 -22.30 -27.82
N VAL A 15 -5.37 -21.22 -27.37
CA VAL A 15 -5.88 -19.85 -27.52
C VAL A 15 -5.56 -19.27 -28.90
N THR A 16 -4.50 -19.76 -29.54
CA THR A 16 -4.07 -19.33 -30.89
C THR A 16 -4.99 -19.90 -31.98
N GLU A 17 -5.10 -19.20 -33.10
CA GLU A 17 -5.93 -19.65 -34.23
C GLU A 17 -5.34 -20.88 -34.94
N SER A 18 -4.03 -21.08 -34.86
CA SER A 18 -3.38 -22.33 -35.21
C SER A 18 -3.67 -23.36 -34.11
N GLU A 19 -4.43 -24.42 -34.43
CA GLU A 19 -4.74 -25.52 -33.50
C GLU A 19 -3.48 -26.30 -33.02
N THR A 20 -2.29 -25.92 -33.48
CA THR A 20 -0.97 -26.45 -33.10
C THR A 20 -0.30 -25.72 -31.92
N GLY A 21 -0.95 -24.70 -31.35
CA GLY A 21 -0.40 -23.94 -30.22
C GLY A 21 -0.43 -24.69 -28.88
N PRO A 22 0.28 -24.20 -27.85
CA PRO A 22 0.29 -24.82 -26.53
C PRO A 22 -1.10 -24.79 -25.88
N VAL A 23 -1.42 -25.82 -25.11
CA VAL A 23 -2.63 -25.87 -24.27
C VAL A 23 -2.41 -24.97 -23.05
N THR A 24 -3.24 -23.95 -22.90
CA THR A 24 -3.15 -22.97 -21.80
C THR A 24 -4.52 -22.77 -21.15
N ASN A 25 -4.59 -21.96 -20.09
CA ASN A 25 -5.87 -21.39 -19.68
C ASN A 25 -6.51 -20.63 -20.85
N ILE A 26 -7.83 -20.69 -20.94
CA ILE A 26 -8.60 -20.10 -22.06
C ILE A 26 -9.01 -18.63 -21.83
N GLU A 27 -8.50 -18.03 -20.76
CA GLU A 27 -8.63 -16.62 -20.44
C GLU A 27 -7.59 -16.17 -19.41
N PRO A 28 -7.37 -14.86 -19.26
CA PRO A 28 -6.42 -14.32 -18.29
C PRO A 28 -6.90 -14.48 -16.84
N PHE A 29 -5.99 -14.96 -15.98
CA PHE A 29 -6.15 -14.97 -14.53
C PHE A 29 -5.03 -14.19 -13.86
N PHE A 30 -5.36 -13.44 -12.81
CA PHE A 30 -4.40 -12.63 -12.07
C PHE A 30 -4.35 -13.09 -10.63
N VAL A 31 -3.15 -13.26 -10.09
CA VAL A 31 -2.97 -13.77 -8.71
C VAL A 31 -2.39 -12.67 -7.83
N SER A 32 -2.93 -12.51 -6.64
CA SER A 32 -2.30 -11.74 -5.57
C SER A 32 -2.05 -12.61 -4.34
N LEU A 33 -0.89 -12.42 -3.72
CA LEU A 33 -0.44 -13.18 -2.55
C LEU A 33 -0.20 -12.22 -1.39
N ALA A 34 -0.70 -12.59 -0.21
CA ALA A 34 -0.43 -11.87 1.02
C ALA A 34 -0.35 -12.82 2.22
N LEU A 35 0.35 -12.39 3.25
CA LEU A 35 0.37 -13.06 4.54
C LEU A 35 -0.74 -12.54 5.44
N LEU A 36 -1.46 -13.46 6.06
CA LEU A 36 -2.47 -13.19 7.08
C LEU A 36 -2.05 -13.86 8.39
N ASP A 37 -2.28 -13.17 9.49
CA ASP A 37 -2.18 -13.71 10.84
C ASP A 37 -3.61 -14.01 11.30
N VAL A 38 -3.96 -15.29 11.23
CA VAL A 38 -5.32 -15.78 11.49
C VAL A 38 -5.64 -15.71 12.98
N ARG A 39 -4.63 -15.81 13.85
CA ARG A 39 -4.79 -15.71 15.30
C ARG A 39 -5.18 -14.29 15.70
N GLU A 40 -4.50 -13.29 15.12
CA GLU A 40 -4.73 -11.88 15.41
C GLU A 40 -5.79 -11.24 14.50
N GLY A 41 -6.31 -11.98 13.53
CA GLY A 41 -7.34 -11.51 12.61
C GLY A 41 -6.91 -10.34 11.73
N ARG A 42 -5.65 -10.32 11.26
CA ARG A 42 -5.09 -9.18 10.51
C ARG A 42 -4.25 -9.61 9.31
N LYS A 43 -4.07 -8.68 8.37
CA LYS A 43 -3.08 -8.79 7.28
C LYS A 43 -1.69 -8.37 7.79
N VAL A 44 -0.65 -9.10 7.41
CA VAL A 44 0.73 -8.86 7.91
C VAL A 44 1.75 -8.53 6.82
N SER A 45 1.34 -8.52 5.55
CA SER A 45 2.19 -8.07 4.45
C SER A 45 1.40 -7.24 3.43
N ALA A 46 2.09 -6.47 2.60
CA ALA A 46 1.54 -5.93 1.36
C ALA A 46 1.19 -7.06 0.35
N ASP A 47 0.39 -6.73 -0.66
CA ASP A 47 0.02 -7.63 -1.76
C ASP A 47 1.16 -7.78 -2.76
N PHE A 48 1.57 -9.03 -3.02
CA PHE A 48 2.41 -9.37 -4.16
C PHE A 48 1.53 -9.79 -5.34
N HIS A 49 1.48 -8.96 -6.38
CA HIS A 49 0.76 -9.27 -7.60
C HIS A 49 1.65 -10.02 -8.58
N VAL A 50 1.15 -11.13 -9.14
CA VAL A 50 1.85 -11.93 -10.14
C VAL A 50 0.94 -12.26 -11.33
N ASP A 51 1.51 -12.18 -12.52
CA ASP A 51 0.88 -12.66 -13.75
C ASP A 51 1.55 -13.97 -14.18
N LEU A 52 0.80 -15.06 -14.09
CA LEU A 52 1.21 -16.41 -14.48
C LEU A 52 0.63 -16.82 -15.86
N ASN A 53 0.04 -15.88 -16.59
CA ASN A 53 -0.57 -16.15 -17.89
C ASN A 53 0.52 -16.43 -18.94
N HIS A 54 0.22 -17.35 -19.86
CA HIS A 54 1.02 -17.54 -21.06
C HIS A 54 0.92 -16.30 -21.97
N GLU A 55 1.95 -16.02 -22.78
CA GLU A 55 1.98 -14.84 -23.65
C GLU A 55 0.75 -14.75 -24.57
N ALA A 56 0.35 -15.88 -25.19
CA ALA A 56 -0.85 -15.95 -26.02
C ALA A 56 -2.15 -15.54 -25.29
N VAL A 57 -2.25 -15.83 -23.98
CA VAL A 57 -3.40 -15.42 -23.16
C VAL A 57 -3.34 -13.92 -22.87
N ARG A 58 -2.15 -13.38 -22.60
CA ARG A 58 -1.95 -11.94 -22.36
C ARG A 58 -2.35 -11.10 -23.57
N GLN A 59 -2.08 -11.60 -24.78
CA GLN A 59 -2.47 -10.94 -26.04
C GLN A 59 -4.00 -10.75 -26.18
N MET A 60 -4.82 -11.53 -25.46
CA MET A 60 -6.29 -11.34 -25.44
C MET A 60 -6.71 -10.00 -24.83
N LEU A 61 -5.89 -9.39 -23.97
CA LEU A 61 -6.20 -8.13 -23.27
C LEU A 61 -5.97 -6.88 -24.12
N GLY A 62 -5.51 -7.03 -25.37
CA GLY A 62 -5.40 -5.91 -26.33
C GLY A 62 -4.31 -4.87 -26.01
N GLY A 63 -3.39 -5.16 -25.08
CA GLY A 63 -2.26 -4.31 -24.71
C GLY A 63 -0.98 -4.66 -25.46
N SER A 64 -0.24 -3.63 -25.87
CA SER A 64 1.01 -3.63 -26.65
C SER A 64 2.18 -4.41 -26.01
N ALA A 65 2.13 -5.73 -25.97
CA ALA A 65 3.24 -6.56 -25.48
C ALA A 65 4.35 -6.84 -26.51
N ASN A 66 4.20 -6.48 -27.79
CA ASN A 66 5.21 -6.73 -28.84
C ASN A 66 5.30 -5.58 -29.88
N ARG A 67 5.79 -4.40 -29.48
CA ARG A 67 6.45 -3.49 -30.44
C ARG A 67 7.93 -3.38 -30.06
N PRO A 68 8.87 -3.76 -30.94
CA PRO A 68 10.27 -3.45 -30.74
C PRO A 68 10.42 -1.92 -30.69
N VAL A 69 11.06 -1.39 -29.65
CA VAL A 69 11.44 0.02 -29.56
C VAL A 69 12.56 0.26 -30.58
N GLY A 70 12.18 0.49 -31.83
CA GLY A 70 13.13 0.53 -32.94
C GLY A 70 12.57 1.09 -34.25
N SER A 71 11.59 1.99 -34.19
CA SER A 71 11.24 2.81 -35.36
C SER A 71 10.74 4.18 -34.91
N GLY A 72 11.53 5.20 -35.19
CA GLY A 72 11.19 6.60 -34.94
C GLY A 72 9.94 7.00 -35.72
N SER A 73 8.85 7.19 -35.01
CA SER A 73 7.73 8.06 -35.42
C SER A 73 7.09 8.57 -34.15
N GLY A 74 7.18 9.88 -33.91
CA GLY A 74 6.73 10.59 -32.71
C GLY A 74 5.21 10.61 -32.54
N VAL A 75 4.61 9.44 -32.39
CA VAL A 75 3.22 9.25 -31.97
C VAL A 75 3.27 8.57 -30.62
N GLU A 76 2.95 9.33 -29.58
CA GLU A 76 2.88 8.87 -28.19
C GLU A 76 2.13 7.53 -28.12
N ALA A 77 2.75 6.56 -27.44
CA ALA A 77 2.18 5.24 -27.23
C ALA A 77 0.81 5.39 -26.58
N GLN A 78 -0.21 4.82 -27.20
CA GLN A 78 -1.55 4.76 -26.63
C GLN A 78 -1.56 3.74 -25.48
N GLU A 79 -1.11 4.18 -24.30
CA GLU A 79 -1.15 3.44 -23.04
C GLU A 79 -2.61 3.22 -22.60
N ASN A 80 -3.06 1.97 -22.55
CA ASN A 80 -4.20 1.45 -21.76
C ASN A 80 -5.44 2.34 -21.54
N GLY A 81 -5.81 3.20 -22.50
CA GLY A 81 -6.96 4.11 -22.38
C GLY A 81 -6.99 4.98 -21.11
N LEU A 82 -5.84 5.17 -20.45
CA LEU A 82 -5.72 5.75 -19.11
C LEU A 82 -4.47 6.63 -19.03
N SER A 83 -4.49 7.75 -19.74
CA SER A 83 -3.74 8.91 -19.32
C SER A 83 -4.42 10.21 -19.78
N SER A 84 -4.66 11.09 -18.81
CA SER A 84 -4.41 12.51 -19.02
C SER A 84 -2.89 12.70 -19.01
N PRO A 85 -2.30 13.58 -19.85
CA PRO A 85 -0.85 13.71 -19.96
C PRO A 85 -0.23 14.06 -18.59
N ALA A 86 0.52 13.19 -17.94
CA ALA A 86 1.09 13.45 -16.61
C ALA A 86 2.01 14.69 -16.63
N GLU A 87 2.01 15.49 -15.56
CA GLU A 87 3.08 16.48 -15.35
C GLU A 87 4.39 15.73 -15.08
N ARG A 88 5.42 16.00 -15.88
CA ARG A 88 6.80 15.53 -15.64
C ARG A 88 7.53 16.63 -14.86
N LYS A 89 7.94 16.38 -13.62
CA LYS A 89 8.73 17.34 -12.83
C LYS A 89 10.13 16.78 -12.55
N PRO A 90 11.17 17.63 -12.49
CA PRO A 90 12.48 17.19 -12.03
C PRO A 90 12.36 16.74 -10.56
N GLY A 91 12.59 15.46 -10.30
CA GLY A 91 12.43 14.84 -8.98
C GLY A 91 11.50 13.62 -8.93
N ASP A 92 10.86 13.24 -10.04
CA ASP A 92 10.10 12.00 -10.14
C ASP A 92 11.05 10.78 -10.03
N CYS A 93 10.65 9.73 -9.28
CA CYS A 93 11.42 8.49 -9.15
C CYS A 93 11.47 7.77 -10.52
N HIS A 94 12.55 7.99 -11.27
CA HIS A 94 12.75 7.33 -12.55
C HIS A 94 13.52 6.04 -12.37
N LEU A 95 12.85 4.90 -12.54
CA LEU A 95 13.52 3.64 -12.82
C LEU A 95 14.11 3.71 -14.23
N SER A 96 15.27 3.08 -14.45
CA SER A 96 15.79 2.95 -15.80
C SER A 96 14.82 2.12 -16.66
N PRO A 97 14.69 2.37 -17.97
CA PRO A 97 13.81 1.60 -18.84
C PRO A 97 14.07 0.08 -18.79
N GLU A 98 15.34 -0.31 -18.61
CA GLU A 98 15.75 -1.70 -18.43
C GLU A 98 15.18 -2.31 -17.15
N LEU A 99 15.21 -1.56 -16.04
CA LEU A 99 14.67 -2.00 -14.76
C LEU A 99 13.14 -2.07 -14.79
N GLU A 100 12.48 -1.11 -15.46
CA GLU A 100 11.02 -1.16 -15.66
C GLU A 100 10.60 -2.41 -16.44
N GLN A 101 11.32 -2.73 -17.52
CA GLN A 101 11.05 -3.92 -18.33
C GLN A 101 11.28 -5.21 -17.53
N TRP A 102 12.35 -5.27 -16.73
CA TRP A 102 12.67 -6.41 -15.89
C TRP A 102 11.65 -6.61 -14.75
N LEU A 103 11.11 -5.52 -14.19
CA LEU A 103 10.05 -5.53 -13.18
C LEU A 103 8.63 -5.70 -13.76
N CYS A 104 8.47 -5.85 -15.08
CA CYS A 104 7.14 -5.91 -15.69
C CYS A 104 6.33 -7.15 -15.28
N PHE A 105 7.00 -8.28 -15.03
CA PHE A 105 6.38 -9.56 -14.66
C PHE A 105 7.12 -10.29 -13.53
N PRO A 106 7.15 -9.73 -12.31
CA PRO A 106 7.85 -10.36 -11.21
C PRO A 106 7.14 -11.65 -10.79
N LYS A 107 7.93 -12.70 -10.56
CA LYS A 107 7.43 -14.03 -10.12
C LYS A 107 8.00 -14.46 -8.78
N GLN A 108 8.99 -13.75 -8.27
CA GLN A 108 9.65 -14.05 -7.01
C GLN A 108 9.44 -12.92 -6.01
N ALA A 109 9.22 -13.30 -4.75
CA ALA A 109 9.03 -12.33 -3.67
C ALA A 109 9.60 -12.84 -2.35
N ILE A 110 10.15 -11.91 -1.56
CA ILE A 110 10.64 -12.18 -0.21
C ILE A 110 9.64 -11.56 0.77
N PHE A 111 9.07 -12.41 1.62
CA PHE A 111 8.21 -11.98 2.72
C PHE A 111 8.99 -12.13 4.03
N SER A 112 9.14 -11.02 4.74
CA SER A 112 9.69 -11.00 6.10
C SER A 112 8.57 -11.19 7.11
N VAL A 113 8.85 -11.97 8.15
CA VAL A 113 7.92 -12.23 9.25
C VAL A 113 8.70 -12.13 10.55
N THR A 114 8.51 -11.02 11.25
CA THR A 114 9.23 -10.68 12.48
C THR A 114 8.81 -11.57 13.66
N ASN A 115 7.55 -12.01 13.70
CA ASN A 115 7.01 -12.89 14.74
C ASN A 115 6.36 -14.15 14.12
N PRO A 116 7.16 -15.16 13.73
CA PRO A 116 6.63 -16.32 13.04
C PRO A 116 5.84 -17.25 13.97
N HIS A 117 4.72 -17.80 13.48
CA HIS A 117 3.98 -18.87 14.13
C HIS A 117 3.06 -19.61 13.13
N THR A 118 2.52 -20.75 13.54
CA THR A 118 1.73 -21.67 12.70
C THR A 118 0.40 -21.11 12.19
N ASP A 119 -0.08 -19.99 12.75
CA ASP A 119 -1.30 -19.31 12.28
C ASP A 119 -1.04 -18.20 11.26
N ILE A 120 0.23 -17.99 10.88
CA ILE A 120 0.58 -17.18 9.72
C ILE A 120 0.44 -18.04 8.47
N VAL A 121 -0.45 -17.60 7.60
CA VAL A 121 -0.82 -18.30 6.37
C VAL A 121 -0.63 -17.37 5.19
N MET A 122 -0.28 -17.97 4.06
CA MET A 122 -0.26 -17.28 2.77
C MET A 122 -1.59 -17.51 2.07
N VAL A 123 -2.24 -16.43 1.67
CA VAL A 123 -3.48 -16.49 0.90
C VAL A 123 -3.23 -16.01 -0.51
N ALA A 124 -3.69 -16.80 -1.47
CA ALA A 124 -3.77 -16.47 -2.88
C ALA A 124 -5.20 -16.05 -3.22
N ARG A 125 -5.36 -14.86 -3.80
CA ARG A 125 -6.61 -14.45 -4.46
C ARG A 125 -6.41 -14.51 -5.96
N VAL A 126 -7.40 -15.06 -6.66
CA VAL A 126 -7.43 -15.18 -8.11
C VAL A 126 -8.55 -14.29 -8.64
N GLU A 127 -8.20 -13.47 -9.61
CA GLU A 127 -9.10 -12.58 -10.34
C GLU A 127 -9.14 -13.00 -11.81
N LYS A 128 -10.22 -12.63 -12.49
CA LYS A 128 -10.36 -12.76 -13.95
C LYS A 128 -10.92 -11.47 -14.55
N VAL A 129 -10.96 -11.39 -15.88
CA VAL A 129 -11.64 -10.29 -16.57
C VAL A 129 -13.13 -10.26 -16.21
N LEU A 130 -13.68 -9.07 -15.99
CA LEU A 130 -15.08 -8.86 -15.63
C LEU A 130 -16.01 -9.48 -16.69
N MET A 131 -16.76 -10.51 -16.28
CA MET A 131 -17.75 -11.21 -17.09
C MET A 131 -18.87 -11.75 -16.19
N GLY A 132 -20.04 -11.12 -16.24
CA GLY A 132 -21.20 -11.60 -15.49
C GLY A 132 -20.96 -11.70 -13.98
N ASN A 133 -21.73 -12.54 -13.30
CA ASN A 133 -21.56 -12.80 -11.87
C ASN A 133 -20.54 -13.94 -11.62
N ILE A 134 -19.99 -14.01 -10.40
CA ILE A 134 -18.93 -14.98 -10.06
C ILE A 134 -19.38 -16.43 -10.28
N ALA A 135 -20.63 -16.77 -9.96
CA ALA A 135 -21.15 -18.12 -10.14
C ALA A 135 -21.17 -18.54 -11.62
N SER A 136 -21.68 -17.68 -12.51
CA SER A 136 -21.67 -17.90 -13.96
C SER A 136 -20.25 -17.94 -14.54
N GLY A 137 -19.32 -17.14 -13.99
CA GLY A 137 -17.93 -17.11 -14.43
C GLY A 137 -17.11 -18.33 -14.02
N THR A 138 -17.53 -19.05 -12.96
CA THR A 138 -16.85 -20.24 -12.42
C THR A 138 -17.50 -21.55 -12.86
N GLU A 139 -18.79 -21.51 -13.22
CA GLU A 139 -19.56 -22.68 -13.66
C GLU A 139 -18.88 -23.53 -14.75
N PRO A 140 -18.29 -22.97 -15.83
CA PRO A 140 -17.60 -23.75 -16.87
C PRO A 140 -16.38 -24.52 -16.35
N TYR A 141 -15.76 -24.05 -15.27
CA TYR A 141 -14.58 -24.67 -14.67
C TYR A 141 -14.95 -25.76 -13.66
N ILE A 142 -16.15 -25.66 -13.06
CA ILE A 142 -16.63 -26.60 -12.02
C ILE A 142 -17.38 -27.78 -12.66
N LYS A 143 -18.25 -27.49 -13.63
CA LYS A 143 -18.94 -28.52 -14.39
C LYS A 143 -17.93 -29.08 -15.37
N ASN A 144 -17.34 -30.24 -15.05
CA ASN A 144 -16.29 -30.92 -15.83
C ASN A 144 -16.75 -31.19 -17.29
N THR A 145 -16.64 -30.19 -18.16
CA THR A 145 -17.24 -30.17 -19.51
C THR A 145 -16.14 -30.04 -20.56
N ASP A 146 -15.21 -30.99 -20.56
CA ASP A 146 -14.00 -30.99 -21.42
C ASP A 146 -14.29 -31.30 -22.91
N SER A 147 -15.49 -30.97 -23.39
CA SER A 147 -15.79 -31.08 -24.81
C SER A 147 -15.08 -29.94 -25.56
N SER A 148 -14.30 -30.28 -26.58
CA SER A 148 -13.62 -29.30 -27.44
C SER A 148 -14.57 -28.20 -27.96
N LYS A 149 -15.83 -28.55 -28.25
CA LYS A 149 -16.88 -27.59 -28.65
C LYS A 149 -17.21 -26.58 -27.55
N THR A 150 -17.29 -27.02 -26.29
CA THR A 150 -17.53 -26.13 -25.14
C THR A 150 -16.36 -25.19 -24.92
N VAL A 151 -15.14 -25.71 -24.95
CA VAL A 151 -13.89 -24.94 -24.81
C VAL A 151 -13.82 -23.81 -25.84
N GLN A 152 -14.04 -24.13 -27.12
CA GLN A 152 -14.00 -23.14 -28.21
C GLN A 152 -15.10 -22.07 -28.08
N LYS A 153 -16.32 -22.47 -27.67
CA LYS A 153 -17.42 -21.52 -27.43
C LYS A 153 -17.10 -20.54 -26.29
N THR A 154 -16.57 -21.06 -25.19
CA THR A 154 -16.18 -20.24 -24.03
C THR A 154 -15.02 -19.32 -24.39
N LEU A 155 -13.98 -19.83 -25.06
CA LEU A 155 -12.84 -19.03 -25.53
C LEU A 155 -13.27 -17.88 -26.44
N LYS A 156 -14.18 -18.12 -27.40
CA LYS A 156 -14.68 -17.07 -28.29
C LYS A 156 -15.36 -15.94 -27.50
N THR A 157 -16.15 -16.30 -26.49
CA THR A 157 -16.81 -15.36 -25.59
C THR A 157 -15.79 -14.58 -24.77
N ASN A 158 -14.81 -15.29 -24.18
CA ASN A 158 -13.75 -14.70 -23.38
C ASN A 158 -12.91 -13.69 -24.18
N LYS A 159 -12.55 -13.98 -25.43
CA LYS A 159 -11.83 -13.04 -26.31
C LYS A 159 -12.60 -11.73 -26.51
N GLN A 160 -13.92 -11.78 -26.68
CA GLN A 160 -14.76 -10.59 -26.82
C GLN A 160 -14.77 -9.74 -25.54
N PHE A 161 -14.90 -10.39 -24.37
CA PHE A 161 -14.83 -9.70 -23.09
C PHE A 161 -13.43 -9.14 -22.80
N CYS A 162 -12.35 -9.87 -23.09
CA CYS A 162 -10.99 -9.38 -22.90
C CYS A 162 -10.69 -8.14 -23.75
N SER A 163 -11.18 -8.10 -25.00
CA SER A 163 -11.02 -6.93 -25.87
C SER A 163 -11.78 -5.68 -25.37
N LYS A 164 -12.97 -5.84 -24.78
CA LYS A 164 -13.82 -4.71 -24.35
C LYS A 164 -13.65 -4.32 -22.88
N LEU A 165 -13.47 -5.29 -22.00
CA LEU A 165 -13.44 -5.17 -20.54
C LEU A 165 -12.12 -5.64 -19.93
N GLY A 166 -11.08 -5.92 -20.73
CA GLY A 166 -9.79 -6.46 -20.24
C GLY A 166 -9.12 -5.63 -19.14
N LYS A 167 -9.45 -4.33 -19.03
CA LYS A 167 -8.98 -3.47 -17.95
C LYS A 167 -9.65 -3.72 -16.59
N TYR A 168 -10.86 -4.30 -16.56
CA TYR A 168 -11.59 -4.58 -15.33
C TYR A 168 -11.43 -6.01 -14.91
N ARG A 169 -11.26 -6.15 -13.60
CA ARG A 169 -11.13 -7.45 -12.96
C ARG A 169 -12.33 -7.70 -12.08
N MET A 170 -12.67 -8.97 -11.92
CA MET A 170 -13.64 -9.43 -10.93
C MET A 170 -13.03 -10.56 -10.10
N PRO A 171 -13.47 -10.74 -8.85
CA PRO A 171 -13.03 -11.86 -8.03
C PRO A 171 -13.45 -13.20 -8.65
N PHE A 172 -12.60 -14.22 -8.52
CA PHE A 172 -12.85 -15.55 -9.09
C PHE A 172 -12.74 -16.66 -8.03
N ALA A 173 -11.57 -16.78 -7.41
CA ALA A 173 -11.29 -17.83 -6.44
C ALA A 173 -10.25 -17.38 -5.41
N TRP A 174 -10.10 -18.15 -4.33
CA TRP A 174 -9.04 -17.98 -3.35
C TRP A 174 -8.48 -19.33 -2.92
N SER A 175 -7.27 -19.36 -2.38
CA SER A 175 -6.62 -20.55 -1.83
C SER A 175 -5.68 -20.14 -0.70
N VAL A 176 -5.39 -21.07 0.20
CA VAL A 176 -4.56 -20.79 1.39
C VAL A 176 -3.51 -21.88 1.60
N ARG A 177 -2.34 -21.49 2.11
CA ARG A 177 -1.24 -22.38 2.47
C ARG A 177 -0.65 -21.96 3.81
N PRO A 178 -0.44 -22.88 4.78
CA PRO A 178 0.37 -22.61 5.97
C PRO A 178 1.82 -22.26 5.62
N VAL A 179 2.43 -21.30 6.33
CA VAL A 179 3.82 -20.89 6.05
C VAL A 179 4.81 -21.57 6.98
N PHE A 180 4.45 -21.70 8.26
CA PHE A 180 5.32 -22.25 9.30
C PHE A 180 4.73 -23.52 9.91
N LYS A 181 5.59 -24.50 10.18
CA LYS A 181 5.25 -25.76 10.84
C LYS A 181 5.32 -25.67 12.37
N ASP A 182 6.02 -24.66 12.89
CA ASP A 182 6.24 -24.45 14.33
C ASP A 182 6.29 -22.96 14.68
N SER A 183 6.25 -22.66 15.98
CA SER A 183 6.32 -21.29 16.53
C SER A 183 7.75 -20.73 16.58
N HIS A 184 8.75 -21.47 16.10
CA HIS A 184 10.15 -21.02 16.02
C HIS A 184 10.51 -20.53 14.61
N GLY A 185 9.54 -20.48 13.68
CA GLY A 185 9.75 -20.03 12.31
C GLY A 185 10.28 -21.10 11.36
N GLY A 186 10.19 -22.38 11.74
CA GLY A 186 10.44 -23.48 10.81
C GLY A 186 9.45 -23.43 9.64
N LEU A 187 9.95 -23.24 8.42
CA LEU A 187 9.11 -23.21 7.22
C LEU A 187 8.51 -24.58 6.89
N ASP A 188 7.25 -24.55 6.46
CA ASP A 188 6.53 -25.71 5.93
C ASP A 188 6.68 -25.78 4.39
N ARG A 189 7.69 -26.53 3.95
CA ARG A 189 8.01 -26.71 2.52
C ARG A 189 7.10 -27.71 1.83
N GLU A 190 6.59 -28.70 2.58
CA GLU A 190 5.82 -29.83 2.06
C GLU A 190 4.34 -29.49 1.82
N SER A 191 3.79 -28.56 2.60
CA SER A 191 2.42 -28.10 2.42
C SER A 191 2.19 -27.53 1.02
N ARG A 192 1.10 -27.94 0.38
CA ARG A 192 0.61 -27.31 -0.84
C ARG A 192 -0.46 -26.29 -0.51
N PHE A 193 -0.75 -25.41 -1.47
CA PHE A 193 -1.97 -24.62 -1.42
C PHE A 193 -3.19 -25.54 -1.35
N SER A 194 -4.21 -25.11 -0.61
CA SER A 194 -5.52 -25.74 -0.63
C SER A 194 -6.08 -25.78 -2.07
N PRO A 195 -7.12 -26.58 -2.34
CA PRO A 195 -7.90 -26.40 -3.55
C PRO A 195 -8.30 -24.93 -3.73
N LEU A 196 -8.48 -24.51 -4.98
CA LEU A 196 -9.04 -23.19 -5.28
C LEU A 196 -10.51 -23.22 -4.85
N PHE A 197 -10.89 -22.34 -3.93
CA PHE A 197 -12.27 -22.16 -3.50
C PHE A 197 -12.90 -21.02 -4.28
N LYS A 198 -14.13 -21.23 -4.76
CA LYS A 198 -14.91 -20.20 -5.42
C LYS A 198 -15.09 -19.00 -4.49
N GLN A 199 -14.87 -17.79 -5.01
CA GLN A 199 -15.15 -16.57 -4.27
C GLN A 199 -16.67 -16.34 -4.15
N GLU A 200 -17.16 -16.06 -2.95
CA GLU A 200 -18.56 -15.67 -2.72
C GLU A 200 -18.70 -14.15 -2.83
N SER A 201 -19.73 -13.67 -3.54
CA SER A 201 -19.93 -12.24 -3.82
C SER A 201 -20.27 -11.40 -2.59
N ASN A 202 -20.69 -12.05 -1.50
CA ASN A 202 -21.06 -11.43 -0.22
C ASN A 202 -19.99 -11.65 0.87
N LYS A 203 -18.82 -12.20 0.53
CA LYS A 203 -17.70 -12.45 1.47
C LYS A 203 -16.38 -12.00 0.87
N ILE A 204 -16.31 -10.73 0.51
CA ILE A 204 -15.19 -10.16 -0.27
C ILE A 204 -14.14 -9.52 0.62
N SER A 205 -14.52 -8.93 1.75
CA SER A 205 -13.59 -8.15 2.57
C SER A 205 -12.43 -9.00 3.10
N THR A 206 -11.32 -8.34 3.48
CA THR A 206 -10.18 -9.01 4.12
C THR A 206 -10.62 -9.78 5.38
N ASP A 207 -11.56 -9.23 6.15
CA ASP A 207 -12.07 -9.87 7.36
C ASP A 207 -12.90 -11.12 7.03
N ASP A 208 -13.67 -11.10 5.94
CA ASP A 208 -14.39 -12.28 5.47
C ASP A 208 -13.43 -13.38 5.00
N LEU A 209 -12.36 -13.01 4.30
CA LEU A 209 -11.32 -13.93 3.88
C LEU A 209 -10.62 -14.60 5.07
N ILE A 210 -10.30 -13.82 6.11
CA ILE A 210 -9.74 -14.35 7.37
C ILE A 210 -10.71 -15.33 8.02
N LYS A 211 -12.02 -15.00 8.09
CA LYS A 211 -13.04 -15.90 8.62
C LYS A 211 -13.14 -17.19 7.80
N LEU A 212 -13.15 -17.09 6.47
CA LEU A 212 -13.18 -18.25 5.57
C LEU A 212 -11.97 -19.17 5.78
N VAL A 213 -10.78 -18.60 5.95
CA VAL A 213 -9.55 -19.35 6.25
C VAL A 213 -9.63 -20.02 7.62
N SER A 214 -10.11 -19.32 8.65
CA SER A 214 -10.33 -19.88 9.99
C SER A 214 -11.31 -21.05 9.97
N GLU A 215 -12.42 -20.92 9.23
CA GLU A 215 -13.42 -21.96 9.05
C GLU A 215 -12.84 -23.19 8.34
N TYR A 216 -12.03 -22.99 7.29
CA TYR A 216 -11.35 -24.06 6.59
C TYR A 216 -10.37 -24.82 7.50
N ARG A 217 -9.53 -24.11 8.26
CA ARG A 217 -8.53 -24.71 9.14
C ARG A 217 -9.13 -25.53 10.28
N ARG A 218 -10.34 -25.18 10.74
CA ARG A 218 -11.05 -25.93 11.77
C ARG A 218 -11.69 -27.23 11.27
N ALA A 219 -11.69 -27.50 9.96
CA ALA A 219 -12.25 -28.70 9.32
C ALA A 219 -13.75 -29.00 9.60
N GLU A 220 -14.45 -28.17 10.38
CA GLU A 220 -15.85 -28.38 10.78
C GLU A 220 -16.88 -28.11 9.65
N LYS A 221 -16.50 -27.39 8.59
CA LYS A 221 -17.43 -26.94 7.52
C LYS A 221 -16.87 -26.98 6.09
N THR A 222 -15.81 -27.75 5.82
CA THR A 222 -15.18 -27.81 4.49
C THR A 222 -16.16 -28.16 3.35
N SER A 223 -17.26 -28.86 3.66
CA SER A 223 -18.32 -29.21 2.71
C SER A 223 -19.13 -28.01 2.17
N LYS A 224 -19.02 -26.82 2.77
CA LYS A 224 -19.73 -25.61 2.29
C LYS A 224 -18.95 -24.82 1.24
N LEU A 225 -17.63 -25.02 1.15
CA LEU A 225 -16.79 -24.29 0.19
C LEU A 225 -16.75 -25.03 -1.14
N GLN A 226 -17.29 -24.40 -2.18
CA GLN A 226 -17.26 -24.98 -3.52
C GLN A 226 -15.85 -24.85 -4.12
N THR A 227 -15.28 -25.97 -4.56
CA THR A 227 -13.96 -26.00 -5.19
C THR A 227 -14.07 -25.68 -6.68
N VAL A 228 -13.07 -24.98 -7.20
CA VAL A 228 -12.81 -24.76 -8.62
C VAL A 228 -11.64 -25.67 -9.00
N PRO A 229 -11.86 -26.69 -9.84
CA PRO A 229 -10.80 -27.59 -10.26
C PRO A 229 -9.61 -26.87 -10.93
N GLY A 230 -8.42 -27.04 -10.35
CA GLY A 230 -7.19 -26.43 -10.83
C GLY A 230 -6.05 -26.58 -9.84
N THR A 231 -4.86 -26.14 -10.25
CA THR A 231 -3.62 -26.21 -9.46
C THR A 231 -2.93 -24.85 -9.43
N LEU A 232 -2.49 -24.45 -8.24
CA LEU A 232 -1.64 -23.30 -8.01
C LEU A 232 -0.30 -23.80 -7.46
N ASP A 233 0.77 -23.67 -8.24
CA ASP A 233 2.11 -24.09 -7.85
C ASP A 233 2.98 -22.88 -7.51
N ILE A 234 3.31 -22.78 -6.23
CA ILE A 234 4.18 -21.74 -5.67
C ILE A 234 5.17 -22.46 -4.75
N ALA A 235 6.46 -22.35 -5.07
CA ALA A 235 7.52 -22.85 -4.21
C ALA A 235 7.77 -21.87 -3.06
N LEU A 236 8.06 -22.41 -1.87
CA LEU A 236 8.33 -21.66 -0.65
C LEU A 236 9.65 -22.16 -0.06
N GLU A 237 10.58 -21.23 0.16
CA GLU A 237 11.93 -21.54 0.65
C GLU A 237 12.45 -20.45 1.59
N ASN A 238 13.50 -20.78 2.36
CA ASN A 238 14.23 -19.77 3.13
C ASN A 238 14.88 -18.80 2.15
N ALA A 239 14.75 -17.49 2.39
CA ALA A 239 15.53 -16.53 1.63
C ALA A 239 17.03 -16.73 1.96
N PRO A 240 17.92 -16.82 0.96
CA PRO A 240 19.35 -16.86 1.23
C PRO A 240 19.80 -15.51 1.83
N MET A 241 20.90 -15.51 2.59
CA MET A 241 21.44 -14.28 3.18
C MET A 241 21.90 -13.28 2.12
N GLU A 242 22.44 -13.79 1.01
CA GLU A 242 22.81 -13.01 -0.16
C GLU A 242 22.00 -13.53 -1.34
N HIS A 243 20.98 -12.76 -1.75
CA HIS A 243 20.17 -13.05 -2.93
C HIS A 243 20.48 -12.02 -4.02
N PRO A 244 20.95 -12.43 -5.21
CA PRO A 244 21.25 -11.49 -6.28
C PRO A 244 19.96 -10.90 -6.86
N ASN A 245 20.06 -9.68 -7.38
CA ASN A 245 18.98 -9.01 -8.12
C ASN A 245 17.66 -8.98 -7.34
N CYS A 246 17.77 -8.56 -6.09
CA CYS A 246 16.63 -8.25 -5.24
C CYS A 246 16.35 -6.74 -5.29
N VAL A 247 15.09 -6.34 -5.22
CA VAL A 247 14.69 -4.95 -5.01
C VAL A 247 13.84 -4.84 -3.75
N THR A 248 13.98 -3.72 -3.04
CA THR A 248 13.16 -3.44 -1.85
C THR A 248 11.67 -3.26 -2.22
N SER A 249 10.82 -3.07 -1.22
CA SER A 249 9.41 -2.73 -1.44
C SER A 249 9.23 -1.44 -2.26
N SER A 250 10.22 -0.54 -2.29
CA SER A 250 10.24 0.69 -3.11
C SER A 250 10.91 0.51 -4.48
N TYR A 251 11.16 -0.73 -4.91
CA TYR A 251 11.92 -1.04 -6.12
C TYR A 251 13.35 -0.49 -6.16
N VAL A 252 13.95 -0.26 -4.98
CA VAL A 252 15.36 0.13 -4.89
C VAL A 252 16.23 -1.14 -4.96
N PRO A 253 17.22 -1.22 -5.87
CA PRO A 253 18.14 -2.35 -5.96
C PRO A 253 18.89 -2.63 -4.65
N VAL A 254 18.92 -3.91 -4.24
CA VAL A 254 19.66 -4.42 -3.08
C VAL A 254 20.91 -5.15 -3.60
N LYS A 255 22.06 -4.91 -2.97
CA LYS A 255 23.32 -5.58 -3.34
C LYS A 255 23.35 -7.01 -2.76
N PRO A 256 23.91 -8.01 -3.47
CA PRO A 256 24.52 -7.92 -4.80
C PRO A 256 23.49 -7.74 -5.91
N PHE A 257 23.78 -6.86 -6.87
CA PHE A 257 22.90 -6.60 -8.01
C PHE A 257 23.69 -6.78 -9.31
N GLU A 258 23.47 -7.92 -9.96
CA GLU A 258 24.19 -8.30 -11.19
C GLU A 258 23.41 -7.87 -12.44
N GLU A 259 23.89 -8.28 -13.62
CA GLU A 259 23.18 -8.05 -14.89
C GLU A 259 21.78 -8.67 -14.86
N LEU A 260 20.77 -7.87 -15.23
CA LEU A 260 19.34 -8.21 -15.16
C LEU A 260 18.94 -9.47 -15.96
N SER A 261 19.72 -9.84 -16.98
CA SER A 261 19.48 -11.03 -17.81
C SER A 261 19.80 -12.35 -17.09
N LYS A 262 20.61 -12.32 -16.03
CA LYS A 262 21.08 -13.53 -15.33
C LYS A 262 20.08 -14.05 -14.30
N HIS A 263 19.31 -13.16 -13.69
CA HIS A 263 18.43 -13.47 -12.56
C HIS A 263 17.04 -12.87 -12.76
N GLN A 264 16.02 -13.59 -12.28
CA GLN A 264 14.65 -13.10 -12.31
C GLN A 264 14.42 -12.00 -11.26
N PRO A 265 13.46 -11.10 -11.51
CA PRO A 265 13.02 -10.11 -10.53
C PRO A 265 12.50 -10.73 -9.24
N THR A 266 13.20 -10.41 -8.15
CA THR A 266 12.80 -10.71 -6.78
C THR A 266 12.47 -9.42 -6.04
N VAL A 267 11.27 -9.34 -5.47
CA VAL A 267 10.77 -8.15 -4.78
C VAL A 267 10.60 -8.43 -3.28
N GLU A 268 11.16 -7.60 -2.42
CA GLU A 268 10.87 -7.63 -1.00
C GLU A 268 9.49 -7.02 -0.72
N MET A 269 8.65 -7.78 -0.04
CA MET A 269 7.32 -7.33 0.33
C MET A 269 7.36 -6.59 1.67
N GLU A 270 6.60 -5.51 1.75
CA GLU A 270 6.46 -4.75 2.98
C GLU A 270 5.77 -5.60 4.05
N GLU A 271 6.38 -5.69 5.23
CA GLU A 271 5.80 -6.33 6.41
C GLU A 271 5.01 -5.29 7.23
N PHE A 272 3.77 -5.61 7.57
CA PHE A 272 2.96 -4.84 8.50
C PHE A 272 3.19 -5.35 9.93
N VAL A 273 4.32 -4.92 10.50
CA VAL A 273 4.77 -5.28 11.85
C VAL A 273 3.82 -4.70 12.90
N GLN A 274 3.54 -5.48 13.94
CA GLN A 274 2.77 -4.99 15.08
C GLN A 274 3.52 -3.88 15.82
N ASP A 275 2.77 -2.93 16.37
CA ASP A 275 3.34 -1.81 17.09
C ASP A 275 3.66 -2.19 18.55
N THR A 276 4.66 -3.06 18.74
CA THR A 276 5.13 -3.53 20.05
C THR A 276 6.61 -3.25 20.25
N THR A 277 7.05 -3.03 21.50
CA THR A 277 8.46 -2.72 21.83
C THR A 277 9.40 -3.86 21.43
N LYS A 278 8.95 -5.12 21.56
CA LYS A 278 9.71 -6.33 21.19
C LYS A 278 10.18 -6.38 19.73
N PHE A 279 9.39 -5.81 18.82
CA PHE A 279 9.63 -5.89 17.38
C PHE A 279 9.98 -4.53 16.77
N THR A 280 10.15 -3.52 17.61
CA THR A 280 10.51 -2.19 17.14
C THR A 280 12.01 -2.07 16.95
N GLN A 281 12.39 -1.44 15.86
CA GLN A 281 13.76 -1.05 15.57
C GLN A 281 13.81 0.37 14.97
N PRO A 282 14.93 1.08 15.12
CA PRO A 282 15.17 2.34 14.42
C PRO A 282 15.00 2.18 12.92
N HIS A 283 14.51 3.22 12.25
CA HIS A 283 14.48 3.24 10.79
C HIS A 283 15.91 3.26 10.24
N ARG A 284 16.22 2.28 9.38
CA ARG A 284 17.54 2.12 8.74
C ARG A 284 17.53 2.32 7.24
N VAL A 285 16.34 2.33 6.64
CA VAL A 285 16.12 2.42 5.19
C VAL A 285 15.00 3.40 4.95
N TYR A 286 15.16 4.25 3.95
CA TYR A 286 14.12 5.19 3.52
C TYR A 286 12.86 4.43 3.07
N ARG A 287 11.71 4.83 3.61
CA ARG A 287 10.38 4.39 3.14
C ARG A 287 9.43 5.55 3.24
N ASN A 288 8.59 5.76 2.23
CA ASN A 288 7.59 6.82 2.25
C ASN A 288 6.38 6.44 1.42
N HIS A 289 5.52 5.59 1.97
CA HIS A 289 4.36 5.05 1.27
C HIS A 289 3.07 5.26 2.05
N ILE A 290 1.98 5.35 1.31
CA ILE A 290 0.62 5.17 1.83
C ILE A 290 -0.04 4.00 1.09
N TYR A 291 -0.69 3.14 1.85
CA TYR A 291 -1.54 2.06 1.35
C TYR A 291 -2.98 2.51 1.53
N VAL A 292 -3.75 2.51 0.44
CA VAL A 292 -5.15 2.92 0.41
C VAL A 292 -6.02 1.69 0.13
N TYR A 293 -7.03 1.48 0.96
CA TYR A 293 -7.93 0.34 0.89
C TYR A 293 -9.37 0.84 0.77
N PRO A 294 -9.93 0.96 -0.45
CA PRO A 294 -11.38 1.03 -0.61
C PRO A 294 -11.99 -0.16 0.14
N LYS A 295 -13.01 0.07 0.98
CA LYS A 295 -13.62 -0.99 1.80
C LYS A 295 -15.04 -1.30 1.35
N HIS A 296 -15.88 -0.27 1.29
CA HIS A 296 -17.30 -0.45 1.01
C HIS A 296 -17.90 0.81 0.36
N LEU A 297 -18.84 0.63 -0.56
CA LEU A 297 -19.60 1.73 -1.16
C LEU A 297 -21.10 1.41 -1.10
N LYS A 298 -21.90 2.26 -0.45
CA LYS A 298 -23.34 2.03 -0.27
C LYS A 298 -24.18 2.83 -1.27
N TYR A 299 -24.60 2.22 -2.38
CA TYR A 299 -25.33 2.85 -3.49
C TYR A 299 -26.75 2.29 -3.71
N ASP A 300 -27.24 1.46 -2.79
CA ASP A 300 -28.58 0.85 -2.82
C ASP A 300 -29.72 1.87 -2.63
N SER A 301 -29.49 2.90 -1.83
CA SER A 301 -30.52 3.85 -1.37
C SER A 301 -30.55 5.17 -2.16
N GLN A 302 -29.53 5.43 -2.99
CA GLN A 302 -29.41 6.68 -3.73
C GLN A 302 -30.31 6.73 -4.97
N LYS A 303 -30.78 7.93 -5.33
CA LYS A 303 -31.67 8.15 -6.48
C LYS A 303 -31.01 8.87 -7.66
N SER A 304 -29.78 9.36 -7.50
CA SER A 304 -29.06 10.14 -8.52
C SER A 304 -28.67 9.30 -9.74
N PHE A 305 -28.35 8.03 -9.52
CA PHE A 305 -27.78 7.11 -10.49
C PHE A 305 -28.51 5.76 -10.47
N ALA A 306 -29.73 5.72 -10.98
CA ALA A 306 -30.62 4.55 -10.88
C ALA A 306 -30.06 3.25 -11.51
N LYS A 307 -29.15 3.34 -12.48
CA LYS A 307 -28.54 2.17 -13.15
C LYS A 307 -27.25 1.65 -12.49
N ALA A 308 -26.72 2.35 -11.50
CA ALA A 308 -25.38 2.09 -10.97
C ALA A 308 -25.35 0.81 -10.12
N ARG A 309 -24.76 -0.26 -10.67
CA ARG A 309 -24.72 -1.61 -10.04
C ARG A 309 -23.53 -2.48 -10.42
N ASN A 310 -22.55 -1.92 -11.13
CA ASN A 310 -21.29 -2.58 -11.49
C ASN A 310 -20.22 -1.55 -11.19
N LEU A 311 -19.94 -1.34 -9.91
CA LEU A 311 -19.24 -0.15 -9.45
C LEU A 311 -17.73 -0.41 -9.40
N ALA A 312 -16.99 0.48 -10.06
CA ALA A 312 -15.53 0.55 -10.00
C ALA A 312 -15.12 1.84 -9.28
N VAL A 313 -14.06 1.76 -8.47
CA VAL A 313 -13.42 2.91 -7.84
C VAL A 313 -12.05 3.11 -8.48
N TYR A 314 -11.82 4.28 -9.05
CA TYR A 314 -10.49 4.72 -9.43
C TYR A 314 -9.89 5.56 -8.30
N VAL A 315 -8.69 5.20 -7.88
CA VAL A 315 -7.91 5.93 -6.88
C VAL A 315 -6.80 6.68 -7.61
N GLU A 316 -6.74 7.98 -7.41
CA GLU A 316 -5.71 8.87 -7.94
C GLU A 316 -5.06 9.67 -6.80
N PHE A 317 -3.80 10.04 -6.98
CA PHE A 317 -3.09 10.95 -6.08
C PHE A 317 -2.79 12.26 -6.82
N ARG A 318 -3.21 13.40 -6.26
CA ARG A 318 -3.12 14.71 -6.91
C ARG A 318 -2.46 15.74 -5.99
N SER A 319 -1.75 16.69 -6.60
CA SER A 319 -1.13 17.83 -5.91
C SER A 319 -1.92 19.14 -6.05
N SER A 320 -3.00 19.17 -6.84
CA SER A 320 -3.87 20.34 -7.02
C SER A 320 -5.29 19.91 -7.37
N ASP A 321 -6.27 20.74 -7.05
CA ASP A 321 -7.70 20.61 -7.33
C ASP A 321 -8.21 21.63 -8.36
N GLU A 322 -7.28 22.22 -9.11
CA GLU A 322 -7.56 23.02 -10.29
C GLU A 322 -8.12 22.16 -11.43
N GLU A 323 -8.94 22.75 -12.31
CA GLU A 323 -9.66 22.01 -13.36
C GLU A 323 -8.74 21.21 -14.30
N VAL A 324 -7.55 21.75 -14.58
CA VAL A 324 -6.55 21.14 -15.46
C VAL A 324 -5.53 20.28 -14.71
N ALA A 325 -5.68 20.11 -13.39
CA ALA A 325 -4.75 19.36 -12.56
C ALA A 325 -4.73 17.88 -12.96
N LYS A 326 -3.53 17.37 -13.20
CA LYS A 326 -3.30 15.96 -13.55
C LYS A 326 -2.90 15.14 -12.32
N PRO A 327 -3.25 13.85 -12.29
CA PRO A 327 -2.75 12.92 -11.28
C PRO A 327 -1.24 12.72 -11.38
N LEU A 328 -0.61 12.46 -10.25
CA LEU A 328 0.82 12.14 -10.15
C LEU A 328 1.04 10.65 -10.48
N LYS A 329 2.14 10.35 -11.20
CA LYS A 329 2.53 8.99 -11.57
C LYS A 329 3.32 8.34 -10.42
N CYS A 330 2.66 8.05 -9.31
CA CYS A 330 3.29 7.52 -8.09
C CYS A 330 2.58 6.30 -7.49
N ILE A 331 1.61 5.72 -8.21
CA ILE A 331 0.91 4.51 -7.76
C ILE A 331 1.65 3.29 -8.29
N TYR A 332 1.95 2.31 -7.43
CA TYR A 332 2.61 1.08 -7.85
C TYR A 332 1.66 0.26 -8.74
N GLY A 333 2.07 0.00 -9.97
CA GLY A 333 1.29 -0.67 -11.01
C GLY A 333 1.18 -2.18 -10.81
N LYS A 334 0.18 -2.78 -11.46
CA LYS A 334 0.03 -4.25 -11.52
C LYS A 334 0.89 -4.82 -12.66
N PRO A 335 1.34 -6.10 -12.58
CA PRO A 335 2.17 -6.73 -13.62
C PRO A 335 1.58 -6.63 -15.03
N GLY A 336 2.45 -6.49 -16.03
CA GLY A 336 2.09 -6.30 -17.44
C GLY A 336 1.74 -4.87 -17.84
N GLY A 337 1.83 -3.91 -16.91
CA GLY A 337 1.74 -2.48 -17.18
C GLY A 337 3.00 -1.73 -16.74
N PRO A 338 2.96 -0.39 -16.79
CA PRO A 338 4.01 0.45 -16.20
C PRO A 338 4.19 0.17 -14.71
N VAL A 339 5.44 0.25 -14.24
CA VAL A 339 5.77 0.05 -12.81
C VAL A 339 5.09 1.09 -11.92
N PHE A 340 4.97 2.33 -12.41
CA PHE A 340 4.17 3.38 -11.77
C PHE A 340 3.03 3.83 -12.69
N THR A 341 1.84 4.00 -12.12
CA THR A 341 0.63 4.49 -12.80
C THR A 341 0.11 5.75 -12.13
N THR A 342 -0.79 6.45 -12.81
CA THR A 342 -1.47 7.66 -12.31
C THR A 342 -2.79 7.35 -11.59
N ALA A 343 -3.36 6.18 -11.86
CA ALA A 343 -4.59 5.69 -11.27
C ALA A 343 -4.51 4.18 -11.01
N ALA A 344 -5.23 3.72 -10.00
CA ALA A 344 -5.52 2.30 -9.78
C ALA A 344 -7.03 2.06 -9.79
N CYS A 345 -7.48 1.01 -10.47
CA CYS A 345 -8.88 0.60 -10.52
C CYS A 345 -9.12 -0.59 -9.59
N SER A 346 -10.21 -0.52 -8.83
CA SER A 346 -10.70 -1.64 -8.01
C SER A 346 -11.21 -2.79 -8.86
N THR A 347 -11.37 -3.96 -8.24
CA THR A 347 -12.22 -5.02 -8.77
C THR A 347 -13.69 -4.59 -8.82
N VAL A 348 -14.48 -5.24 -9.68
CA VAL A 348 -15.90 -4.93 -9.89
C VAL A 348 -16.76 -6.15 -9.56
N LEU A 349 -17.77 -5.94 -8.72
CA LEU A 349 -18.82 -6.93 -8.46
C LEU A 349 -20.01 -6.67 -9.39
N HIS A 350 -20.41 -7.69 -10.13
CA HIS A 350 -21.50 -7.61 -11.09
C HIS A 350 -22.87 -7.56 -10.41
N HIS A 351 -23.69 -6.60 -10.82
CA HIS A 351 -25.03 -6.32 -10.29
C HIS A 351 -25.05 -6.04 -8.77
N SER A 352 -23.94 -5.55 -8.22
CA SER A 352 -23.86 -5.06 -6.84
C SER A 352 -23.97 -3.53 -6.78
N GLN A 353 -24.98 -3.06 -6.04
CA GLN A 353 -25.13 -1.64 -5.68
C GLN A 353 -24.41 -1.31 -4.38
N ASN A 354 -23.89 -2.31 -3.65
CA ASN A 354 -23.25 -2.16 -2.37
C ASN A 354 -21.97 -3.01 -2.27
N PRO A 355 -20.99 -2.80 -3.16
CA PRO A 355 -19.81 -3.65 -3.21
C PRO A 355 -18.91 -3.45 -1.99
N ASP A 356 -18.41 -4.58 -1.49
CA ASP A 356 -17.20 -4.63 -0.69
C ASP A 356 -15.99 -4.76 -1.61
N PHE A 357 -14.88 -4.16 -1.21
CA PHE A 357 -13.61 -4.21 -1.92
C PHE A 357 -12.51 -4.78 -1.03
N TYR A 358 -11.53 -5.41 -1.65
CA TYR A 358 -10.32 -5.92 -0.98
C TYR A 358 -9.03 -5.34 -1.56
N ASP A 359 -9.15 -4.41 -2.50
CA ASP A 359 -8.04 -3.86 -3.27
C ASP A 359 -7.09 -3.08 -2.36
N GLU A 360 -5.79 -3.25 -2.58
CA GLU A 360 -4.72 -2.50 -1.94
C GLU A 360 -4.06 -1.62 -3.00
N VAL A 361 -4.08 -0.31 -2.78
CA VAL A 361 -3.41 0.66 -3.65
C VAL A 361 -2.22 1.22 -2.90
N LYS A 362 -1.02 0.80 -3.30
CA LYS A 362 0.24 1.33 -2.76
C LYS A 362 0.65 2.57 -3.55
N ILE A 363 0.94 3.66 -2.84
CA ILE A 363 1.30 4.96 -3.41
C ILE A 363 2.59 5.44 -2.78
N GLU A 364 3.55 5.85 -3.61
CA GLU A 364 4.74 6.57 -3.18
C GLU A 364 4.40 8.02 -2.87
N LEU A 365 4.71 8.45 -1.65
CA LEU A 365 4.45 9.81 -1.22
C LEU A 365 5.62 10.72 -1.63
N PRO A 366 5.34 11.95 -2.11
CA PRO A 366 6.36 12.97 -2.28
C PRO A 366 7.15 13.21 -0.99
N ILE A 367 8.43 13.53 -1.13
CA ILE A 367 9.31 13.87 0.00
C ILE A 367 8.76 15.08 0.75
N GLN A 368 8.20 16.06 0.03
CA GLN A 368 7.59 17.27 0.58
C GLN A 368 6.09 17.31 0.26
N LEU A 369 5.29 16.94 1.24
CA LEU A 369 3.84 17.06 1.19
C LEU A 369 3.41 18.49 1.52
N HIS A 370 2.24 18.88 1.01
CA HIS A 370 1.62 20.19 1.23
C HIS A 370 0.10 20.04 1.25
N GLU A 371 -0.64 21.05 1.71
CA GLU A 371 -2.08 20.95 2.01
C GLU A 371 -2.96 20.58 0.80
N LYS A 372 -2.52 20.89 -0.43
CA LYS A 372 -3.24 20.48 -1.65
C LYS A 372 -3.05 19.00 -2.06
N HIS A 373 -2.14 18.25 -1.40
CA HIS A 373 -1.96 16.82 -1.70
C HIS A 373 -3.12 16.00 -1.15
N HIS A 374 -3.79 15.26 -2.02
CA HIS A 374 -4.99 14.51 -1.67
C HIS A 374 -5.17 13.27 -2.55
N LEU A 375 -6.01 12.35 -2.06
CA LEU A 375 -6.55 11.24 -2.85
C LEU A 375 -7.84 11.69 -3.51
N LEU A 376 -8.01 11.39 -4.79
CA LEU A 376 -9.27 11.51 -5.50
C LEU A 376 -9.80 10.11 -5.81
N PHE A 377 -11.08 9.90 -5.49
CA PHE A 377 -11.83 8.69 -5.77
C PHE A 377 -12.89 9.02 -6.82
N SER A 378 -12.82 8.36 -7.96
CA SER A 378 -13.79 8.49 -9.06
C SER A 378 -14.57 7.19 -9.22
N PHE A 379 -15.89 7.27 -9.08
CA PHE A 379 -16.77 6.11 -9.13
C PHE A 379 -17.39 5.97 -10.52
N TYR A 380 -17.35 4.77 -11.08
CA TYR A 380 -17.93 4.47 -12.38
C TYR A 380 -18.85 3.27 -12.34
N HIS A 381 -19.93 3.34 -13.11
CA HIS A 381 -20.68 2.17 -13.52
C HIS A 381 -20.06 1.60 -14.81
N VAL A 382 -19.69 0.32 -14.75
CA VAL A 382 -19.14 -0.43 -15.89
C VAL A 382 -20.25 -1.22 -16.58
N THR A 383 -20.46 -0.97 -17.87
CA THR A 383 -21.46 -1.68 -18.67
C THR A 383 -20.92 -3.05 -19.10
N CYS A 384 -21.56 -4.14 -18.64
CA CYS A 384 -21.11 -5.51 -18.92
C CYS A 384 -21.82 -6.18 -20.11
N ASP A 385 -22.85 -5.55 -20.71
CA ASP A 385 -23.54 -6.11 -21.87
C ASP A 385 -22.78 -5.82 -23.16
N ILE A 386 -21.94 -6.77 -23.57
CA ILE A 386 -21.14 -6.65 -24.79
C ILE A 386 -21.90 -7.00 -26.08
N ASN A 387 -23.10 -7.58 -25.97
CA ASN A 387 -23.88 -8.17 -27.06
C ASN A 387 -25.16 -7.39 -27.40
N ALA A 388 -25.54 -6.39 -26.60
CA ALA A 388 -26.56 -5.42 -26.96
C ALA A 388 -26.23 -4.82 -28.33
N LYS A 389 -26.93 -5.29 -29.37
CA LYS A 389 -26.84 -4.75 -30.73
C LYS A 389 -27.12 -3.26 -30.62
N THR A 390 -26.10 -2.44 -30.90
CA THR A 390 -26.22 -1.00 -31.02
C THR A 390 -27.27 -0.71 -32.09
N SER A 391 -28.50 -0.40 -31.67
CA SER A 391 -29.41 0.33 -32.53
C SER A 391 -28.73 1.66 -32.87
N SER A 392 -28.82 2.05 -34.13
CA SER A 392 -27.90 2.92 -34.85
C SER A 392 -27.92 4.41 -34.44
N LYS A 393 -28.14 4.79 -33.18
CA LYS A 393 -28.18 6.21 -32.77
C LYS A 393 -27.40 6.65 -31.54
N ARG A 394 -26.91 5.80 -30.62
CA ARG A 394 -25.93 6.22 -29.59
C ARG A 394 -25.03 5.05 -29.17
N LYS A 395 -23.72 5.20 -29.34
CA LYS A 395 -22.71 4.31 -28.74
C LYS A 395 -22.74 4.55 -27.22
N GLU A 396 -23.33 3.64 -26.45
CA GLU A 396 -23.34 3.72 -24.99
C GLU A 396 -21.90 3.64 -24.49
N ALA A 397 -21.52 4.55 -23.59
CA ALA A 397 -20.17 4.58 -23.04
C ALA A 397 -19.95 3.33 -22.16
N LEU A 398 -18.76 2.74 -22.26
CA LEU A 398 -18.36 1.59 -21.42
C LEU A 398 -18.39 1.96 -19.92
N GLU A 399 -18.04 3.21 -19.63
CA GLU A 399 -17.99 3.81 -18.31
C GLU A 399 -18.99 4.95 -18.23
N THR A 400 -19.81 4.94 -17.19
CA THR A 400 -20.62 6.10 -16.81
C THR A 400 -20.13 6.59 -15.46
N PRO A 401 -19.68 7.86 -15.31
CA PRO A 401 -19.33 8.39 -14.00
C PRO A 401 -20.56 8.44 -13.10
N VAL A 402 -20.42 7.93 -11.88
CA VAL A 402 -21.49 7.85 -10.87
C VAL A 402 -21.11 8.46 -9.53
N GLY A 403 -20.00 9.19 -9.48
CA GLY A 403 -19.69 10.10 -8.38
C GLY A 403 -18.21 10.32 -8.16
N TYR A 404 -17.90 11.19 -7.20
CA TYR A 404 -16.54 11.55 -6.80
C TYR A 404 -16.44 11.75 -5.29
N SER A 405 -15.30 11.40 -4.70
CA SER A 405 -14.94 11.74 -3.32
C SER A 405 -13.46 12.12 -3.27
N TRP A 406 -13.06 12.94 -2.29
CA TRP A 406 -11.66 13.34 -2.12
C TRP A 406 -11.27 13.28 -0.65
N LEU A 407 -9.98 13.03 -0.40
CA LEU A 407 -9.42 12.91 0.95
C LEU A 407 -8.06 13.62 1.03
N PRO A 408 -7.97 14.79 1.71
CA PRO A 408 -6.71 15.45 2.00
C PRO A 408 -5.78 14.54 2.82
N ILE A 409 -4.51 14.47 2.45
CA ILE A 409 -3.54 13.58 3.11
C ILE A 409 -2.90 14.20 4.35
N LEU A 410 -2.69 15.52 4.32
CA LEU A 410 -2.16 16.27 5.46
C LEU A 410 -3.30 16.90 6.26
N LYS A 411 -3.35 16.57 7.56
CA LYS A 411 -4.18 17.27 8.54
C LYS A 411 -3.27 17.84 9.61
N GLU A 412 -3.25 19.18 9.75
CA GLU A 412 -2.32 19.89 10.65
C GLU A 412 -0.85 19.52 10.40
N GLY A 413 -0.49 19.37 9.12
CA GLY A 413 0.86 18.99 8.69
C GLY A 413 1.29 17.58 9.08
N ARG A 414 0.34 16.69 9.39
CA ARG A 414 0.60 15.30 9.77
C ARG A 414 -0.16 14.35 8.86
N VAL A 415 0.47 13.22 8.54
CA VAL A 415 -0.14 12.10 7.83
C VAL A 415 -0.51 11.04 8.87
N SER A 416 -1.68 10.42 8.76
CA SER A 416 -2.14 9.41 9.73
C SER A 416 -2.84 8.24 9.08
N SER A 417 -2.57 7.05 9.59
CA SER A 417 -3.30 5.82 9.24
C SER A 417 -4.65 5.85 9.93
N GLN A 418 -5.73 5.84 9.15
CA GLN A 418 -7.09 5.96 9.67
C GLN A 418 -8.10 5.34 8.70
N GLU A 419 -9.24 4.92 9.27
CA GLU A 419 -10.45 4.58 8.53
C GLU A 419 -11.39 5.79 8.43
N PHE A 420 -11.84 6.08 7.21
CA PHE A 420 -12.69 7.20 6.87
C PHE A 420 -14.01 6.73 6.30
N ASN A 421 -15.07 7.43 6.67
CA ASN A 421 -16.35 7.39 5.97
C ASN A 421 -16.53 8.76 5.32
N ILE A 422 -16.53 8.80 3.99
CA ILE A 422 -16.59 10.05 3.24
C ILE A 422 -17.84 10.10 2.34
N PRO A 423 -18.45 11.28 2.17
CA PRO A 423 -19.58 11.46 1.28
C PRO A 423 -19.16 11.38 -0.18
N VAL A 424 -20.11 11.08 -1.05
CA VAL A 424 -19.90 11.03 -2.50
C VAL A 424 -20.67 12.15 -3.16
N SER A 425 -20.00 12.89 -4.04
CA SER A 425 -20.58 13.95 -4.86
C SER A 425 -20.95 13.44 -6.26
N CYS A 426 -21.95 14.03 -6.90
CA CYS A 426 -22.34 13.75 -8.29
C CYS A 426 -21.43 14.46 -9.31
N ASN A 427 -20.77 15.54 -8.91
CA ASN A 427 -19.89 16.38 -9.72
C ASN A 427 -18.58 16.68 -8.99
N LEU A 428 -17.55 17.08 -9.72
CA LEU A 428 -16.25 17.49 -9.20
C LEU A 428 -15.97 18.93 -9.62
N PRO A 429 -16.40 19.94 -8.85
CA PRO A 429 -16.18 21.34 -9.20
C PRO A 429 -14.72 21.76 -8.92
N PRO A 430 -14.14 22.72 -9.67
CA PRO A 430 -12.81 23.25 -9.37
C PRO A 430 -12.72 23.79 -7.94
N GLY A 431 -11.59 23.59 -7.27
CA GLY A 431 -11.41 24.07 -5.88
C GLY A 431 -12.15 23.23 -4.82
N TYR A 432 -12.48 21.97 -5.13
CA TYR A 432 -13.26 21.09 -4.25
C TYR A 432 -12.63 20.84 -2.88
N LEU A 433 -11.31 21.05 -2.70
CA LEU A 433 -10.66 20.90 -1.39
C LEU A 433 -11.08 21.96 -0.38
N ALA A 434 -11.52 23.14 -0.84
CA ALA A 434 -12.00 24.20 0.03
C ALA A 434 -13.35 23.87 0.71
N ILE A 435 -14.02 22.82 0.25
CA ILE A 435 -15.37 22.45 0.66
C ILE A 435 -15.28 21.55 1.89
N LYS A 436 -15.40 22.15 3.08
CA LYS A 436 -15.20 21.47 4.35
C LYS A 436 -16.42 20.66 4.83
N GLU A 437 -17.63 21.03 4.42
CA GLU A 437 -18.88 20.37 4.86
C GLU A 437 -19.96 20.41 3.78
N ALA A 438 -20.84 19.39 3.77
CA ALA A 438 -21.95 19.28 2.83
C ALA A 438 -23.00 20.40 2.95
N SER A 439 -22.98 21.16 4.05
CA SER A 439 -23.92 22.23 4.40
C SER A 439 -23.50 23.63 3.92
N ASN A 440 -22.26 23.82 3.46
CA ASN A 440 -21.68 25.16 3.30
C ASN A 440 -21.56 25.55 1.81
N THR A 441 -22.62 26.13 1.24
CA THR A 441 -22.68 26.62 -0.15
C THR A 441 -22.14 28.04 -0.35
N LYS A 442 -21.38 28.59 0.60
CA LYS A 442 -20.97 30.02 0.59
C LYS A 442 -19.94 30.41 -0.49
N ASN A 443 -19.33 29.46 -1.21
CA ASN A 443 -18.21 29.73 -2.11
C ASN A 443 -18.51 29.57 -3.62
N GLY A 444 -19.77 29.65 -4.06
CA GLY A 444 -20.12 29.74 -5.49
C GLY A 444 -19.95 28.46 -6.33
N ALA A 445 -19.33 27.40 -5.79
CA ALA A 445 -19.30 26.07 -6.40
C ALA A 445 -20.41 25.19 -5.79
N GLU A 446 -21.47 24.91 -6.56
CA GLU A 446 -22.57 24.04 -6.12
C GLU A 446 -22.16 22.56 -6.23
N VAL A 447 -21.82 21.95 -5.09
CA VAL A 447 -21.59 20.50 -5.00
C VAL A 447 -22.93 19.78 -4.83
N LYS A 448 -23.22 18.85 -5.74
CA LYS A 448 -24.42 18.03 -5.67
C LYS A 448 -24.10 16.70 -4.99
N TRP A 449 -24.44 16.57 -3.71
CA TRP A 449 -24.17 15.34 -2.96
C TRP A 449 -25.10 14.18 -3.32
N VAL A 450 -24.56 12.96 -3.35
CA VAL A 450 -25.32 11.70 -3.43
C VAL A 450 -25.94 11.41 -2.07
N ASP A 451 -27.19 10.93 -2.05
CA ASP A 451 -27.96 10.58 -0.84
C ASP A 451 -27.90 11.67 0.26
N GLY A 452 -27.98 12.94 -0.15
CA GLY A 452 -27.99 14.08 0.77
C GLY A 452 -26.69 14.32 1.53
N GLY A 453 -25.56 13.81 1.05
CA GLY A 453 -24.25 14.03 1.69
C GLY A 453 -23.95 13.06 2.83
N LYS A 454 -24.69 11.95 2.94
CA LYS A 454 -24.32 10.86 3.84
C LYS A 454 -22.96 10.29 3.45
N ALA A 455 -22.19 9.92 4.47
CA ALA A 455 -20.91 9.23 4.29
C ALA A 455 -21.15 7.77 3.86
N ILE A 456 -21.26 7.56 2.55
CA ILE A 456 -21.61 6.26 1.94
C ILE A 456 -20.41 5.50 1.37
N PHE A 457 -19.22 6.12 1.34
CA PHE A 457 -17.99 5.46 0.92
C PHE A 457 -17.03 5.28 2.11
N LYS A 458 -16.62 4.04 2.34
CA LYS A 458 -15.70 3.64 3.39
C LYS A 458 -14.34 3.32 2.79
N VAL A 459 -13.29 3.97 3.31
CA VAL A 459 -11.90 3.78 2.88
C VAL A 459 -10.99 3.75 4.09
N SER A 460 -9.95 2.93 4.06
CA SER A 460 -8.92 2.88 5.09
C SER A 460 -7.55 3.21 4.49
N THR A 461 -6.68 3.79 5.30
CA THR A 461 -5.31 4.14 4.93
C THR A 461 -4.33 3.57 5.95
N ASN A 462 -3.17 3.11 5.47
CA ASN A 462 -2.04 2.71 6.30
C ASN A 462 -0.77 3.40 5.79
N VAL A 463 -0.10 4.15 6.67
CA VAL A 463 1.04 4.99 6.32
C VAL A 463 2.31 4.37 6.86
N ILE A 464 3.27 4.11 5.98
CA ILE A 464 4.59 3.60 6.31
C ILE A 464 5.62 4.61 5.82
N SER A 465 6.05 5.47 6.72
CA SER A 465 6.96 6.56 6.41
C SER A 465 8.06 6.70 7.46
N THR A 466 9.29 6.84 6.98
CA THR A 466 10.46 7.25 7.76
C THR A 466 10.66 8.76 7.73
N VAL A 467 9.79 9.49 7.01
CA VAL A 467 9.81 10.96 6.87
C VAL A 467 8.72 11.58 7.74
N TYR A 468 7.49 11.07 7.62
CA TYR A 468 6.31 11.59 8.32
C TYR A 468 5.96 10.72 9.51
N THR A 469 6.29 11.20 10.71
CA THR A 469 5.82 10.57 11.95
C THR A 469 4.33 10.80 12.16
N GLN A 470 3.65 9.76 12.65
CA GLN A 470 2.21 9.83 12.96
C GLN A 470 1.95 10.35 14.38
N ASP A 471 2.99 10.45 15.21
CA ASP A 471 2.89 10.97 16.58
C ASP A 471 2.79 12.50 16.60
N PRO A 472 1.78 13.08 17.28
CA PRO A 472 1.53 14.52 17.24
C PRO A 472 2.64 15.34 17.90
N HIS A 473 3.27 14.85 18.97
CA HIS A 473 4.31 15.60 19.69
C HIS A 473 5.60 15.62 18.87
N LEU A 474 6.02 14.46 18.38
CA LEU A 474 7.21 14.34 17.54
C LEU A 474 7.06 15.10 16.22
N ASN A 475 5.89 15.02 15.58
CA ASN A 475 5.62 15.74 14.33
C ASN A 475 5.73 17.25 14.52
N ARG A 476 5.11 17.80 15.58
CA ARG A 476 5.18 19.24 15.87
C ARG A 476 6.62 19.67 16.17
N PHE A 477 7.38 18.87 16.92
CA PHE A 477 8.78 19.15 17.19
C PHE A 477 9.62 19.20 15.91
N PHE A 478 9.51 18.21 15.02
CA PHE A 478 10.24 18.20 13.74
C PHE A 478 9.87 19.37 12.83
N GLN A 479 8.59 19.74 12.75
CA GLN A 479 8.16 20.93 12.01
C GLN A 479 8.79 22.22 12.57
N GLN A 480 8.88 22.34 13.90
CA GLN A 480 9.52 23.49 14.53
C GLN A 480 11.04 23.51 14.32
N CYS A 481 11.70 22.35 14.33
CA CYS A 481 13.12 22.24 13.98
C CYS A 481 13.36 22.70 12.53
N GLN A 482 12.56 22.22 11.58
CA GLN A 482 12.67 22.61 10.17
C GLN A 482 12.46 24.13 9.97
N LYS A 483 11.45 24.72 10.62
CA LYS A 483 11.22 26.17 10.56
C LYS A 483 12.41 26.95 11.12
N ARG A 484 13.00 26.48 12.21
CA ARG A 484 14.15 27.11 12.86
C ARG A 484 15.43 26.98 12.05
N GLU A 485 15.64 25.87 11.34
CA GLU A 485 16.78 25.71 10.42
C GLU A 485 16.80 26.78 9.31
N LEU A 486 15.63 27.27 8.90
CA LEU A 486 15.50 28.33 7.90
C LEU A 486 15.76 29.74 8.46
N ASP A 487 15.62 29.94 9.77
CA ASP A 487 15.83 31.23 10.44
C ASP A 487 16.49 31.03 11.81
N LEU A 488 17.81 30.78 11.79
CA LEU A 488 18.64 30.63 13.00
C LEU A 488 18.98 31.98 13.67
N SER A 489 18.67 33.11 13.02
CA SER A 489 19.00 34.44 13.52
C SER A 489 18.09 34.89 14.66
N GLN A 490 16.87 34.35 14.71
CA GLN A 490 15.88 34.67 15.71
C GLN A 490 15.98 33.72 16.93
N PRO A 491 15.70 34.22 18.15
CA PRO A 491 15.65 33.37 19.33
C PRO A 491 14.49 32.35 19.24
N PRO A 492 14.59 31.21 19.95
CA PRO A 492 13.52 30.23 20.02
C PRO A 492 12.21 30.83 20.49
N THR A 493 11.12 30.53 19.78
CA THR A 493 9.78 30.97 20.16
C THR A 493 9.26 30.18 21.35
N SER A 494 8.30 30.74 22.08
CA SER A 494 7.56 30.01 23.13
C SER A 494 6.89 28.75 22.59
N ASN A 495 6.41 28.78 21.33
CA ASN A 495 5.86 27.62 20.64
C ASN A 495 6.91 26.53 20.43
N PHE A 496 8.15 26.88 20.08
CA PHE A 496 9.26 25.93 19.97
C PHE A 496 9.51 25.23 21.31
N LEU A 497 9.65 26.02 22.39
CA LEU A 497 9.82 25.51 23.75
C LEU A 497 8.67 24.59 24.20
N ASN A 498 7.43 24.95 23.88
CA ASN A 498 6.27 24.13 24.20
C ASN A 498 6.27 22.80 23.42
N CYS A 499 6.69 22.80 22.15
CA CYS A 499 6.82 21.57 21.37
C CYS A 499 7.94 20.66 21.91
N LEU A 500 9.07 21.24 22.31
CA LEU A 500 10.18 20.53 22.94
C LEU A 500 9.73 19.87 24.26
N LYS A 501 9.10 20.63 25.17
CA LYS A 501 8.55 20.09 26.42
C LYS A 501 7.47 19.03 26.17
N GLY A 502 6.70 19.17 25.10
CA GLY A 502 5.68 18.21 24.69
C GLY A 502 6.24 16.82 24.34
N LEU A 503 7.54 16.68 24.04
CA LEU A 503 8.16 15.37 23.82
C LEU A 503 8.17 14.50 25.09
N LEU A 504 8.10 15.10 26.28
CA LEU A 504 7.99 14.38 27.55
C LEU A 504 6.64 13.66 27.70
N SER A 505 5.65 14.02 26.89
CA SER A 505 4.32 13.37 26.84
C SER A 505 4.27 12.19 25.88
N MET A 506 5.39 11.81 25.25
CA MET A 506 5.43 10.65 24.36
C MET A 506 5.40 9.34 25.15
N GLU A 507 4.25 8.67 25.16
CA GLU A 507 4.09 7.36 25.82
C GLU A 507 4.48 6.18 24.92
N ARG A 508 4.40 6.37 23.59
CA ARG A 508 4.64 5.29 22.62
C ARG A 508 6.12 5.11 22.32
N ILE A 509 6.77 4.28 23.15
CA ILE A 509 8.18 3.90 23.00
C ILE A 509 8.52 3.38 21.58
N PRO A 510 7.65 2.60 20.89
CA PRO A 510 7.91 2.22 19.50
C PRO A 510 8.19 3.39 18.55
N VAL A 511 7.50 4.52 18.73
CA VAL A 511 7.71 5.71 17.91
C VAL A 511 9.06 6.35 18.22
N ILE A 512 9.40 6.47 19.51
CA ILE A 512 10.67 7.03 19.97
C ILE A 512 11.83 6.24 19.36
N VAL A 513 11.79 4.90 19.46
CA VAL A 513 12.86 4.02 18.97
C VAL A 513 13.00 4.11 17.45
N ARG A 514 11.89 4.12 16.70
CA ARG A 514 11.89 4.24 15.23
C ARG A 514 12.60 5.50 14.74
N PHE A 515 12.37 6.62 15.40
CA PHE A 515 12.95 7.93 15.05
C PHE A 515 14.16 8.31 15.90
N LEU A 516 14.65 7.41 16.76
CA LEU A 516 15.71 7.70 17.74
C LEU A 516 16.93 8.41 17.12
N PRO A 517 17.50 7.97 15.97
CA PRO A 517 18.66 8.64 15.39
C PRO A 517 18.36 10.08 14.97
N VAL A 518 17.22 10.33 14.34
CA VAL A 518 16.82 11.66 13.87
C VAL A 518 16.46 12.56 15.05
N LEU A 519 15.74 12.02 16.04
CA LEU A 519 15.35 12.72 17.25
C LEU A 519 16.57 13.16 18.05
N PHE A 520 17.54 12.27 18.28
CA PHE A 520 18.76 12.62 19.01
C PHE A 520 19.61 13.63 18.26
N ASN A 521 19.82 13.46 16.95
CA ASN A 521 20.55 14.45 16.15
C ASN A 521 19.90 15.84 16.26
N GLN A 522 18.58 15.93 16.15
CA GLN A 522 17.87 17.21 16.28
C GLN A 522 17.96 17.78 17.70
N LEU A 523 17.83 16.96 18.75
CA LEU A 523 17.97 17.41 20.14
C LEU A 523 19.39 17.91 20.44
N PHE A 524 20.44 17.21 19.99
CA PHE A 524 21.81 17.67 20.18
C PHE A 524 22.12 18.94 19.40
N LYS A 525 21.58 19.07 18.18
CA LYS A 525 21.66 20.31 17.40
C LYS A 525 20.95 21.47 18.11
N VAL A 526 19.77 21.23 18.68
CA VAL A 526 19.06 22.23 19.50
C VAL A 526 19.89 22.60 20.74
N LEU A 527 20.56 21.63 21.36
CA LEU A 527 21.40 21.87 22.54
C LEU A 527 22.60 22.79 22.24
N THR A 528 23.27 22.63 21.11
CA THR A 528 24.48 23.42 20.78
C THR A 528 24.17 24.77 20.12
N GLN A 529 23.02 24.88 19.44
CA GLN A 529 22.63 26.08 18.68
C GLN A 529 21.82 27.11 19.49
N ASN A 530 21.58 26.88 20.78
CA ASN A 530 20.79 27.78 21.63
C ASN A 530 21.60 28.21 22.85
N ASP A 531 21.55 29.51 23.16
CA ASP A 531 22.16 30.08 24.37
C ASP A 531 21.14 30.33 25.49
N ASN A 532 19.94 29.77 25.34
CA ASN A 532 18.84 30.00 26.28
C ASN A 532 18.78 28.85 27.28
N ASP A 533 19.02 29.15 28.56
CA ASP A 533 19.03 28.19 29.66
C ASP A 533 17.74 27.35 29.76
N GLU A 534 16.58 27.92 29.45
CA GLU A 534 15.31 27.18 29.46
C GLU A 534 15.26 26.12 28.35
N VAL A 535 15.81 26.44 27.17
CA VAL A 535 15.88 25.52 26.03
C VAL A 535 16.87 24.39 26.35
N THR A 536 18.05 24.74 26.89
CA THR A 536 19.08 23.77 27.30
C THR A 536 18.55 22.80 28.36
N THR A 537 17.87 23.33 29.38
CA THR A 537 17.24 22.52 30.44
C THR A 537 16.15 21.63 29.87
N ALA A 538 15.22 22.17 29.08
CA ALA A 538 14.14 21.37 28.50
C ALA A 538 14.67 20.27 27.56
N THR A 539 15.69 20.57 26.75
CA THR A 539 16.33 19.60 25.84
C THR A 539 17.00 18.48 26.62
N THR A 540 17.73 18.83 27.69
CA THR A 540 18.40 17.85 28.57
C THR A 540 17.39 16.94 29.25
N ARG A 541 16.31 17.49 29.79
CA ARG A 541 15.22 16.70 30.39
C ARG A 541 14.60 15.72 29.39
N VAL A 542 14.40 16.14 28.14
CA VAL A 542 13.87 15.27 27.08
C VAL A 542 14.85 14.15 26.73
N LEU A 543 16.14 14.45 26.57
CA LEU A 543 17.17 13.44 26.30
C LEU A 543 17.21 12.39 27.42
N VAL A 544 17.27 12.85 28.66
CA VAL A 544 17.27 11.98 29.86
C VAL A 544 15.98 11.17 29.97
N HIS A 545 14.83 11.76 29.65
CA HIS A 545 13.55 11.04 29.61
C HIS A 545 13.55 9.92 28.57
N ILE A 546 14.04 10.18 27.35
CA ILE A 546 14.12 9.17 26.29
C ILE A 546 15.08 8.04 26.68
N VAL A 547 16.25 8.37 27.25
CA VAL A 547 17.21 7.37 27.74
C VAL A 547 16.57 6.52 28.84
N GLY A 548 15.91 7.14 29.82
CA GLY A 548 15.17 6.45 30.86
C GLY A 548 14.10 5.51 30.30
N LYS A 549 13.32 5.95 29.30
CA LYS A 549 12.32 5.12 28.62
C LYS A 549 12.92 3.92 27.89
N CYS A 550 14.07 4.11 27.24
CA CYS A 550 14.77 3.00 26.59
C CYS A 550 15.28 2.00 27.63
N HIS A 551 15.82 2.47 28.75
CA HIS A 551 16.30 1.62 29.84
C HIS A 551 15.16 0.82 30.51
N GLU A 552 14.02 1.47 30.79
CA GLU A 552 12.82 0.83 31.34
C GLU A 552 12.34 -0.37 30.48
N GLU A 553 12.52 -0.29 29.16
CA GLU A 553 12.13 -1.34 28.21
C GLU A 553 13.29 -2.27 27.79
N ASN A 554 14.47 -2.17 28.40
CA ASN A 554 15.67 -2.94 28.05
C ASN A 554 16.15 -2.73 26.59
N LEU A 555 16.07 -1.49 26.11
CA LEU A 555 16.42 -1.06 24.76
C LEU A 555 17.76 -0.33 24.68
N ASP A 556 18.62 -0.47 25.69
CA ASP A 556 19.92 0.22 25.80
C ASP A 556 20.85 -0.05 24.60
N HIS A 557 20.74 -1.23 23.99
CA HIS A 557 21.49 -1.61 22.80
C HIS A 557 21.25 -0.66 21.61
N TYR A 558 20.07 -0.05 21.49
CA TYR A 558 19.82 0.97 20.46
C TYR A 558 20.52 2.29 20.76
N LEU A 559 20.60 2.69 22.03
CA LEU A 559 21.36 3.86 22.46
C LEU A 559 22.85 3.67 22.19
N GLN A 560 23.40 2.51 22.57
CA GLN A 560 24.81 2.16 22.30
C GLN A 560 25.12 2.14 20.80
N SER A 561 24.22 1.58 19.99
CA SER A 561 24.34 1.56 18.53
C SER A 561 24.33 2.96 17.93
N TYR A 562 23.44 3.84 18.40
CA TYR A 562 23.43 5.24 18.00
C TYR A 562 24.76 5.93 18.30
N ILE A 563 25.28 5.78 19.52
CA ILE A 563 26.57 6.37 19.93
C ILE A 563 27.71 5.87 19.04
N LYS A 564 27.73 4.57 18.73
CA LYS A 564 28.81 3.94 17.97
C LYS A 564 28.81 4.29 16.48
N TYR A 565 27.62 4.37 15.85
CA TYR A 565 27.52 4.42 14.39
C TYR A 565 26.93 5.71 13.82
N VAL A 566 26.18 6.48 14.62
CA VAL A 566 25.43 7.66 14.13
C VAL A 566 25.94 8.94 14.76
N PHE A 567 26.21 8.94 16.07
CA PHE A 567 26.60 10.13 16.80
C PHE A 567 27.87 10.74 16.22
N LYS A 568 27.80 12.03 15.92
CA LYS A 568 28.94 12.86 15.56
C LYS A 568 28.96 14.03 16.53
N SER A 569 30.13 14.29 17.11
CA SER A 569 30.31 15.47 17.94
C SER A 569 30.22 16.71 17.04
N GLU A 570 29.09 17.41 17.10
CA GLU A 570 28.92 18.71 16.44
C GLU A 570 29.32 19.82 17.43
N ASP A 571 30.11 20.77 16.96
CA ASP A 571 30.46 22.00 17.64
C ASP A 571 29.78 23.20 16.96
N HIS A 572 29.30 24.15 17.76
CA HIS A 572 28.78 25.41 17.24
C HIS A 572 29.49 26.57 17.93
N GLY A 573 30.53 27.09 17.27
CA GLY A 573 31.47 28.03 17.88
C GLY A 573 32.27 27.33 18.97
N PHE A 574 32.14 27.78 20.22
CA PHE A 574 32.83 27.20 21.37
C PHE A 574 31.98 26.22 22.19
N ARG A 575 30.74 25.95 21.78
CA ARG A 575 29.82 25.06 22.51
C ARG A 575 29.89 23.65 21.96
N THR A 576 30.22 22.69 22.83
CA THR A 576 30.16 21.27 22.51
C THR A 576 28.92 20.62 23.12
N VAL A 577 28.45 19.54 22.49
CA VAL A 577 27.33 18.73 23.03
C VAL A 577 27.60 18.29 24.47
N HIS A 578 28.85 17.95 24.80
CA HIS A 578 29.22 17.37 26.10
C HIS A 578 29.15 18.41 27.21
N GLU A 579 29.64 19.62 26.96
CA GLU A 579 29.59 20.72 27.93
C GLU A 579 28.16 21.16 28.22
N GLU A 580 27.34 21.35 27.18
CA GLU A 580 25.95 21.77 27.35
C GLU A 580 25.10 20.70 28.03
N LEU A 581 25.34 19.42 27.74
CA LEU A 581 24.68 18.32 28.43
C LEU A 581 25.08 18.27 29.91
N ALA A 582 26.36 18.42 30.23
CA ALA A 582 26.85 18.45 31.60
C ALA A 582 26.25 19.63 32.41
N LYS A 583 26.15 20.81 31.78
CA LYS A 583 25.49 21.98 32.37
C LYS A 583 24.03 21.69 32.69
N GLY A 584 23.27 21.18 31.71
CA GLY A 584 21.85 20.85 31.86
C GLY A 584 21.59 19.80 32.94
N MET A 585 22.37 18.71 32.95
CA MET A 585 22.23 17.64 33.95
C MET A 585 22.56 18.15 35.35
N THR A 586 23.58 19.02 35.49
CA THR A 586 23.92 19.65 36.76
C THR A 586 22.79 20.54 37.26
N PHE A 587 22.11 21.27 36.37
CA PHE A 587 20.95 22.07 36.73
C PHE A 587 19.77 21.20 37.19
N ASP A 588 19.46 20.13 36.48
CA ASP A 588 18.38 19.20 36.84
C ASP A 588 18.65 18.52 38.20
N LEU A 589 19.89 18.11 38.46
CA LEU A 589 20.29 17.58 39.77
C LEU A 589 20.12 18.60 40.91
N LYS A 590 20.33 19.89 40.64
CA LYS A 590 20.12 20.98 41.61
C LYS A 590 18.65 21.35 41.80
N SER A 591 17.81 21.10 40.79
CA SER A 591 16.37 21.44 40.82
C SER A 591 15.55 20.60 41.82
N ASN A 592 16.10 19.46 42.27
CA ASN A 592 15.49 18.54 43.23
C ASN A 592 14.12 17.96 42.80
N GLU A 593 13.77 18.05 41.51
CA GLU A 593 12.61 17.37 40.93
C GLU A 593 12.88 15.85 40.88
N GLN A 594 12.18 15.07 41.71
CA GLN A 594 12.44 13.62 41.89
C GLN A 594 12.47 12.83 40.58
N ALA A 595 11.60 13.14 39.62
CA ALA A 595 11.56 12.46 38.32
C ALA A 595 12.81 12.79 37.46
N ALA A 596 13.24 14.06 37.44
CA ALA A 596 14.42 14.49 36.71
C ALA A 596 15.69 13.89 37.32
N VAL A 597 15.83 13.97 38.65
CA VAL A 597 16.95 13.39 39.39
C VAL A 597 17.02 11.88 39.20
N ARG A 598 15.89 11.16 39.32
CA ARG A 598 15.83 9.71 39.09
C ARG A 598 16.27 9.34 37.67
N ASN A 599 15.78 10.03 36.65
CA ASN A 599 16.12 9.71 35.27
C ASN A 599 17.59 10.04 34.94
N VAL A 600 18.13 11.13 35.50
CA VAL A 600 19.57 11.45 35.39
C VAL A 600 20.41 10.34 36.04
N LEU A 601 20.04 9.91 37.24
CA LEU A 601 20.74 8.84 37.95
C LEU A 601 20.65 7.50 37.22
N LEU A 602 19.48 7.15 36.67
CA LEU A 602 19.29 5.95 35.85
C LEU A 602 20.17 5.97 34.59
N SER A 603 20.25 7.14 33.93
CA SER A 603 21.08 7.33 32.75
C SER A 603 22.57 7.17 33.07
N CYS A 604 23.01 7.65 34.23
CA CYS A 604 24.38 7.46 34.72
C CYS A 604 24.67 6.01 35.13
N SER A 605 23.70 5.27 35.68
CA SER A 605 23.88 3.87 36.07
C SER A 605 23.94 2.90 34.90
N GLY A 606 23.34 3.23 33.75
CA GLY A 606 23.43 2.41 32.52
C GLY A 606 24.71 2.61 31.71
N LEU A 607 25.60 3.53 32.14
CA LEU A 607 26.93 3.77 31.56
C LEU A 607 28.06 3.03 32.30
N CYS A 608 27.76 2.42 33.46
CA CYS A 608 28.63 1.49 34.18
C CYS A 608 28.23 0.05 33.85
#